data_AF-A0A2D7VK39-F1
#
_entry.id   AF-A0A2D7VK39-F1
#
_cell.length_a   1.000
_cell.length_b   1.000
_cell.length_c   1.000
_cell.angle_alpha   90.00
_cell.angle_beta   90.00
_cell.angle_gamma   90.00
#
_symmetry.space_group_name_H-M   'P 1'
#
loop_
_entity.id
_entity.type
_entity.pdbx_description
1 polymer ?
#
loop_
_entity_poly.entity_id
_entity_poly.type
_entity_poly.pdbx_seq_one_letter_code
_entity_poly.pdbx_strand_id
1 'polypeptide(L)'
;MRRVMALVLVSILVFPITSVAEGGVNEEPSLEGTDIESILFQDEASAGKSFGVTVFLTDEASSDVTAVDWVTQVCINSGICYPPEAHSMADQGSGEWSGSIIPDSTVTYVNWRIDLHYEGGDSNSVPESGFGWKVWSDCWYDNGTWGGSTDACQEERGNVLPGFSFPLASVCVAMAALMARRD
;
A
#
# COMPACT_ATOMS: atom_id res chain seq x y z
N MET A 1 -17.71 16.40 -38.61
CA MET A 1 -17.85 15.16 -37.81
C MET A 1 -16.52 14.45 -37.58
N ARG A 2 -15.74 14.04 -38.61
CA ARG A 2 -14.42 13.38 -38.45
C ARG A 2 -13.39 14.14 -37.58
N ARG A 3 -13.30 15.47 -37.71
CA ARG A 3 -12.36 16.30 -36.91
C ARG A 3 -12.76 16.45 -35.44
N VAL A 4 -14.07 16.48 -35.16
CA VAL A 4 -14.62 16.53 -33.79
C VAL A 4 -14.40 15.20 -33.09
N MET A 5 -14.61 14.09 -33.81
CA MET A 5 -14.38 12.74 -33.29
C MET A 5 -12.89 12.48 -32.98
N ALA A 6 -11.97 13.00 -33.80
CA ALA A 6 -10.53 12.93 -33.53
C ALA A 6 -10.12 13.75 -32.30
N LEU A 7 -10.69 14.94 -32.11
CA LEU A 7 -10.43 15.77 -30.92
C LEU A 7 -10.92 15.11 -29.64
N VAL A 8 -12.08 14.44 -29.66
CA VAL A 8 -12.63 13.68 -28.52
C VAL A 8 -11.76 12.45 -28.21
N LEU A 9 -11.30 11.72 -29.23
CA LEU A 9 -10.41 10.56 -29.03
C LEU A 9 -9.06 10.95 -28.44
N VAL A 10 -8.46 12.05 -28.93
CA VAL A 10 -7.20 12.57 -28.39
C VAL A 10 -7.38 13.03 -26.95
N SER A 11 -8.50 13.68 -26.60
CA SER A 11 -8.75 14.15 -25.22
C SER A 11 -8.99 13.00 -24.22
N ILE A 12 -9.54 11.87 -24.65
CA ILE A 12 -9.66 10.66 -23.80
C ILE A 12 -8.28 10.02 -23.52
N LEU A 13 -7.35 10.09 -24.48
CA LEU A 13 -5.99 9.54 -24.34
C LEU A 13 -5.05 10.38 -23.44
N VAL A 14 -5.42 11.62 -23.11
CA VAL A 14 -4.61 12.49 -22.22
C VAL A 14 -5.05 12.43 -20.76
N PHE A 15 -6.11 11.67 -20.43
CA PHE A 15 -6.40 11.38 -19.02
C PHE A 15 -5.51 10.23 -18.57
N PRO A 16 -4.45 10.46 -17.77
CA PRO A 16 -3.83 9.36 -17.07
C PRO A 16 -4.92 8.75 -16.17
N ILE A 17 -5.24 7.48 -16.42
CA ILE A 17 -6.01 6.68 -15.46
C ILE A 17 -5.06 6.40 -14.31
N THR A 18 -4.83 7.40 -13.47
CA THR A 18 -4.22 7.16 -12.16
C THR A 18 -5.34 6.60 -11.31
N SER A 19 -5.41 5.28 -11.15
CA SER A 19 -6.00 4.70 -9.96
C SER A 19 -5.13 5.15 -8.78
N VAL A 20 -5.38 6.36 -8.29
CA VAL A 20 -4.76 6.83 -7.06
C VAL A 20 -5.42 6.00 -5.98
N ALA A 21 -4.74 4.97 -5.48
CA ALA A 21 -5.15 4.31 -4.27
C ALA A 21 -5.29 5.41 -3.21
N GLU A 22 -6.44 5.45 -2.54
CA GLU A 22 -6.70 6.48 -1.55
C GLU A 22 -5.80 6.22 -0.34
N GLY A 23 -4.94 7.21 -0.01
CA GLY A 23 -4.07 7.14 1.15
C GLY A 23 -4.87 6.86 2.42
N GLY A 24 -4.39 5.93 3.25
CA GLY A 24 -5.04 5.56 4.51
C GLY A 24 -6.18 4.54 4.41
N VAL A 25 -6.46 3.98 3.24
CA VAL A 25 -7.47 2.91 3.06
C VAL A 25 -6.77 1.56 2.90
N ASN A 26 -7.04 0.62 3.82
CA ASN A 26 -6.49 -0.73 3.76
C ASN A 26 -7.01 -1.48 2.52
N GLU A 27 -6.17 -2.36 1.96
CA GLU A 27 -6.51 -3.20 0.81
C GLU A 27 -6.41 -4.67 1.21
N GLU A 28 -7.34 -5.47 0.69
CA GLU A 28 -7.43 -6.91 0.92
C GLU A 28 -7.85 -7.61 -0.40
N PRO A 29 -7.25 -8.75 -0.76
CA PRO A 29 -7.66 -9.53 -1.91
C PRO A 29 -8.85 -10.44 -1.57
N SER A 30 -9.53 -10.94 -2.60
CA SER A 30 -10.48 -12.05 -2.40
C SER A 30 -9.73 -13.32 -2.02
N LEU A 31 -10.26 -14.07 -1.05
CA LEU A 31 -9.79 -15.41 -0.69
C LEU A 31 -10.53 -16.52 -1.43
N GLU A 32 -11.54 -16.18 -2.24
CA GLU A 32 -12.34 -17.16 -2.98
C GLU A 32 -11.47 -18.00 -3.93
N GLY A 33 -11.54 -19.33 -3.79
CA GLY A 33 -10.76 -20.26 -4.59
C GLY A 33 -9.30 -20.41 -4.15
N THR A 34 -8.93 -19.84 -3.01
CA THR A 34 -7.61 -20.03 -2.38
C THR A 34 -7.70 -21.07 -1.27
N ASP A 35 -6.54 -21.58 -0.84
CA ASP A 35 -6.41 -22.56 0.25
C ASP A 35 -6.46 -21.92 1.65
N ILE A 36 -6.71 -20.60 1.71
CA ILE A 36 -6.83 -19.82 2.94
C ILE A 36 -8.31 -19.59 3.25
N GLU A 37 -8.75 -20.03 4.42
CA GLU A 37 -10.13 -19.79 4.91
C GLU A 37 -10.30 -18.35 5.40
N SER A 38 -9.37 -17.89 6.25
CA SER A 38 -9.41 -16.53 6.80
C SER A 38 -8.04 -16.07 7.28
N ILE A 39 -7.89 -14.76 7.46
CA ILE A 39 -6.68 -14.16 8.02
C ILE A 39 -7.09 -13.14 9.07
N LEU A 40 -6.43 -13.17 10.23
CA LEU A 40 -6.52 -12.17 11.28
C LEU A 40 -5.26 -11.31 11.26
N PHE A 41 -5.44 -9.99 11.21
CA PHE A 41 -4.36 -9.02 11.27
C PHE A 41 -4.86 -7.74 11.94
N GLN A 42 -3.93 -6.86 12.29
CA GLN A 42 -4.26 -5.58 12.93
C GLN A 42 -4.69 -4.55 11.88
N ASP A 43 -5.64 -3.68 12.23
CA ASP A 43 -6.13 -2.64 11.31
C ASP A 43 -5.11 -1.53 11.02
N GLU A 44 -4.09 -1.38 11.88
CA GLU A 44 -3.04 -0.36 11.77
C GLU A 44 -1.64 -0.97 12.00
N ALA A 45 -0.68 -0.58 11.17
CA ALA A 45 0.72 -0.95 11.30
C ALA A 45 1.52 0.13 12.06
N SER A 46 1.36 0.19 13.38
CA SER A 46 2.01 1.21 14.21
C SER A 46 3.55 1.07 14.24
N ALA A 47 4.23 2.20 14.12
CA ALA A 47 5.67 2.33 14.31
C ALA A 47 6.15 1.72 15.64
N GLY A 48 7.14 0.82 15.58
CA GLY A 48 7.80 0.24 16.76
C GLY A 48 6.93 -0.68 17.62
N LYS A 49 5.70 -1.00 17.19
CA LYS A 49 4.83 -1.99 17.85
C LYS A 49 4.79 -3.28 17.03
N SER A 50 4.49 -4.40 17.67
CA SER A 50 4.34 -5.68 16.97
C SER A 50 3.11 -5.64 16.06
N PHE A 51 3.32 -5.83 14.76
CA PHE A 51 2.29 -6.07 13.76
C PHE A 51 2.23 -7.57 13.46
N GLY A 52 1.12 -8.21 13.83
CA GLY A 52 0.95 -9.67 13.74
C GLY A 52 -0.08 -10.07 12.70
N VAL A 53 0.15 -11.23 12.08
CA VAL A 53 -0.75 -11.89 11.13
C VAL A 53 -0.92 -13.35 11.53
N THR A 54 -2.16 -13.81 11.57
CA THR A 54 -2.52 -15.22 11.75
C THR A 54 -3.34 -15.70 10.56
N VAL A 55 -2.89 -16.76 9.90
CA VAL A 55 -3.54 -17.37 8.73
C VAL A 55 -4.22 -18.66 9.16
N PHE A 56 -5.45 -18.87 8.72
CA PHE A 56 -6.21 -20.10 8.88
C PHE A 56 -6.39 -20.74 7.51
N LEU A 57 -5.85 -21.95 7.34
CA LEU A 57 -6.00 -22.74 6.13
C LEU A 57 -7.33 -23.49 6.13
N THR A 58 -7.80 -23.82 4.92
CA THR A 58 -8.92 -24.76 4.75
C THR A 58 -8.59 -26.15 5.29
N ASP A 59 -9.61 -26.93 5.65
CA ASP A 59 -9.44 -28.30 6.13
C ASP A 59 -8.66 -29.16 5.11
N GLU A 60 -8.94 -28.99 3.81
CA GLU A 60 -8.25 -29.69 2.73
C GLU A 60 -6.77 -29.32 2.64
N ALA A 61 -6.43 -28.03 2.75
CA ALA A 61 -5.04 -27.58 2.65
C ALA A 61 -4.22 -27.87 3.92
N SER A 62 -4.87 -27.97 5.07
CA SER A 62 -4.21 -28.16 6.37
C SER A 62 -3.40 -29.46 6.48
N SER A 63 -3.71 -30.48 5.68
CA SER A 63 -2.96 -31.75 5.62
C SER A 63 -1.77 -31.71 4.68
N ASP A 64 -1.80 -30.83 3.68
CA ASP A 64 -0.89 -30.87 2.54
C ASP A 64 0.13 -29.73 2.58
N VAL A 65 -0.20 -28.60 3.23
CA VAL A 65 0.71 -27.48 3.44
C VAL A 65 1.72 -27.81 4.54
N THR A 66 3.00 -27.69 4.21
CA THR A 66 4.13 -28.03 5.09
C THR A 66 4.85 -26.80 5.66
N ALA A 67 4.72 -25.65 5.00
CA ALA A 67 5.25 -24.38 5.48
C ALA A 67 4.44 -23.21 4.91
N VAL A 68 4.39 -22.13 5.67
CA VAL A 68 3.77 -20.87 5.27
C VAL A 68 4.79 -19.76 5.46
N ASP A 69 5.06 -19.01 4.40
CA ASP A 69 5.87 -17.80 4.45
C ASP A 69 4.98 -16.57 4.32
N TRP A 70 5.20 -15.61 5.21
CA TRP A 70 4.60 -14.30 5.15
C TRP A 70 5.59 -13.31 4.52
N VAL A 71 5.29 -12.87 3.30
CA VAL A 71 6.18 -11.96 2.57
C VAL A 71 5.70 -10.52 2.73
N THR A 72 6.54 -9.70 3.34
CA THR A 72 6.22 -8.31 3.69
C THR A 72 7.06 -7.33 2.88
N GLN A 73 6.51 -6.16 2.58
CA GLN A 73 7.20 -5.01 2.04
C GLN A 73 6.77 -3.78 2.83
N VAL A 74 7.70 -3.23 3.60
CA VAL A 74 7.48 -2.03 4.39
C VAL A 74 7.81 -0.80 3.54
N CYS A 75 6.87 0.12 3.44
CA CYS A 75 7.09 1.43 2.84
C CYS A 75 7.09 2.50 3.93
N ILE A 76 7.94 3.51 3.79
CA ILE A 76 8.13 4.58 4.76
C ILE A 76 7.64 5.94 4.25
N ASN A 77 7.41 6.89 5.16
CA ASN A 77 6.85 8.21 4.90
C ASN A 77 7.63 9.07 3.88
N SER A 78 8.86 8.71 3.53
CA SER A 78 9.62 9.34 2.44
C SER A 78 9.21 8.88 1.03
N GLY A 79 8.30 7.91 0.93
CA GLY A 79 7.89 7.26 -0.32
C GLY A 79 8.81 6.12 -0.77
N ILE A 80 9.78 5.72 0.06
CA ILE A 80 10.67 4.60 -0.21
C ILE A 80 10.03 3.31 0.32
N CYS A 81 10.07 2.26 -0.49
CA CYS A 81 9.71 0.90 -0.07
C CYS A 81 10.97 0.04 0.01
N TYR A 82 11.12 -0.68 1.11
CA TYR A 82 12.20 -1.65 1.26
C TYR A 82 11.97 -2.87 0.37
N PRO A 83 13.03 -3.62 0.03
CA PRO A 83 12.90 -4.91 -0.64
C PRO A 83 11.96 -5.84 0.15
N PRO A 84 11.21 -6.70 -0.53
CA PRO A 84 10.37 -7.69 0.15
C PRO A 84 11.20 -8.64 1.02
N GLU A 85 10.68 -8.95 2.20
CA GLU A 85 11.27 -9.89 3.15
C GLU A 85 10.29 -11.03 3.43
N ALA A 86 10.76 -12.28 3.28
CA ALA A 86 9.99 -13.48 3.59
C ALA A 86 10.24 -13.92 5.03
N HIS A 87 9.16 -14.09 5.79
CA HIS A 87 9.17 -14.53 7.18
C HIS A 87 8.47 -15.87 7.30
N SER A 88 9.19 -16.90 7.72
CA SER A 88 8.57 -18.20 7.99
C SER A 88 7.63 -18.09 9.19
N MET A 89 6.39 -18.53 9.01
CA MET A 89 5.36 -18.50 10.05
C MET A 89 5.46 -19.73 10.97
N ALA A 90 5.06 -19.54 12.22
CA ALA A 90 5.02 -20.62 13.20
C ALA A 90 3.69 -21.37 13.13
N ASP A 91 3.76 -22.68 12.86
CA ASP A 91 2.63 -23.61 12.95
C ASP A 91 2.09 -23.67 14.38
N GLN A 92 0.82 -23.31 14.56
CA GLN A 92 0.09 -23.41 15.83
C GLN A 92 -0.76 -24.70 15.91
N GLY A 93 -0.78 -25.49 14.84
CA GLY A 93 -1.59 -26.68 14.67
C GLY A 93 -2.98 -26.39 14.08
N SER A 94 -3.63 -27.43 13.57
CA SER A 94 -4.99 -27.36 12.99
C SER A 94 -5.12 -26.33 11.86
N GLY A 95 -4.07 -26.16 11.04
CA GLY A 95 -4.08 -25.21 9.92
C GLY A 95 -3.90 -23.74 10.32
N GLU A 96 -3.58 -23.44 11.58
CA GLU A 96 -3.30 -22.09 12.06
C GLU A 96 -1.79 -21.77 12.01
N TRP A 97 -1.43 -20.66 11.37
CA TRP A 97 -0.04 -20.20 11.23
C TRP A 97 0.08 -18.75 11.68
N SER A 98 1.09 -18.42 12.47
CA SER A 98 1.26 -17.05 13.00
C SER A 98 2.64 -16.45 12.73
N GLY A 99 2.67 -15.14 12.51
CA GLY A 99 3.88 -14.36 12.25
C GLY A 99 3.76 -12.95 12.81
N SER A 100 4.89 -12.31 13.09
CA SER A 100 4.96 -10.93 13.59
C SER A 100 6.21 -10.23 13.08
N ILE A 101 6.06 -8.95 12.75
CA ILE A 101 7.16 -8.01 12.51
C ILE A 101 7.01 -6.79 13.42
N ILE A 102 8.09 -6.01 13.54
CA ILE A 102 8.05 -4.70 14.17
C ILE A 102 8.35 -3.66 13.07
N PRO A 103 7.34 -2.91 12.60
CA PRO A 103 7.54 -1.88 11.59
C PRO A 103 8.49 -0.77 12.07
N ASP A 104 9.23 -0.20 11.11
CA ASP A 104 10.15 0.92 11.35
C ASP A 104 9.43 2.16 11.91
N SER A 105 10.16 3.07 12.56
CA SER A 105 9.59 4.30 13.14
C SER A 105 8.97 5.24 12.11
N THR A 106 9.29 5.07 10.82
CA THR A 106 8.80 5.89 9.71
C THR A 106 7.85 5.15 8.77
N VAL A 107 7.32 3.99 9.16
CA VAL A 107 6.38 3.22 8.33
C VAL A 107 5.18 4.07 7.89
N THR A 108 4.84 4.00 6.59
CA THR A 108 3.60 4.57 6.03
C THR A 108 2.54 3.48 5.87
N TYR A 109 2.94 2.30 5.37
CA TYR A 109 2.10 1.12 5.25
C TYR A 109 2.96 -0.14 5.09
N VAL A 110 2.35 -1.30 5.34
CA VAL A 110 2.93 -2.62 5.10
C VAL A 110 2.12 -3.29 4.00
N ASN A 111 2.77 -3.55 2.86
CA ASN A 111 2.23 -4.45 1.83
C ASN A 111 2.63 -5.88 2.18
N TRP A 112 1.75 -6.87 1.95
CA TRP A 112 2.12 -8.26 2.18
C TRP A 112 1.32 -9.27 1.34
N ARG A 113 1.82 -10.51 1.32
CA ARG A 113 1.18 -11.69 0.73
C ARG A 113 1.56 -12.94 1.53
N ILE A 114 0.89 -14.06 1.25
CA ILE A 114 1.19 -15.37 1.84
C ILE A 114 1.72 -16.30 0.74
N ASP A 115 2.83 -16.96 1.00
CA ASP A 115 3.37 -18.01 0.14
C ASP A 115 3.19 -19.37 0.87
N LEU A 116 2.37 -20.26 0.31
CA LEU A 116 2.09 -21.61 0.82
C LEU A 116 3.02 -22.62 0.15
N HIS A 117 3.56 -23.55 0.92
CA HIS A 117 4.45 -24.62 0.44
C HIS A 117 3.85 -26.00 0.72
N TYR A 118 3.77 -26.86 -0.28
CA TYR A 118 3.06 -28.14 -0.21
C TYR A 118 4.01 -29.34 -0.14
N GLU A 119 3.50 -30.47 0.37
CA GLU A 119 4.17 -31.76 0.34
C GLU A 119 4.39 -32.20 -1.12
N GLY A 120 5.63 -32.03 -1.62
CA GLY A 120 5.97 -32.25 -3.03
C GLY A 120 6.90 -31.19 -3.60
N GLY A 121 7.04 -30.06 -2.92
CA GLY A 121 7.93 -28.96 -3.31
C GLY A 121 7.26 -27.92 -4.22
N ASP A 122 5.96 -28.06 -4.47
CA ASP A 122 5.15 -27.02 -5.12
C ASP A 122 4.89 -25.87 -4.13
N SER A 123 4.71 -24.66 -4.66
CA SER A 123 4.40 -23.47 -3.86
C SER A 123 3.37 -22.60 -4.58
N ASN A 124 2.54 -21.91 -3.81
CA ASN A 124 1.52 -21.01 -4.31
C ASN A 124 1.52 -19.69 -3.53
N SER A 125 1.44 -18.57 -4.23
CA SER A 125 1.29 -17.25 -3.62
C SER A 125 -0.19 -16.87 -3.58
N VAL A 126 -0.63 -16.34 -2.45
CA VAL A 126 -1.96 -15.77 -2.27
C VAL A 126 -1.81 -14.28 -1.97
N PRO A 127 -2.34 -13.39 -2.83
CA PRO A 127 -2.87 -13.68 -4.17
C PRO A 127 -1.76 -14.08 -5.14
N GLU A 128 -2.14 -14.70 -6.27
CA GLU A 128 -1.17 -15.20 -7.28
C GLU A 128 -0.26 -14.12 -7.86
N SER A 129 -0.70 -12.85 -7.83
CA SER A 129 0.03 -11.72 -8.37
C SER A 129 0.28 -10.62 -7.34
N GLY A 130 1.55 -10.27 -7.16
CA GLY A 130 1.94 -9.07 -6.42
C GLY A 130 1.72 -9.17 -4.91
N PHE A 131 1.47 -8.02 -4.27
CA PHE A 131 1.04 -7.95 -2.88
C PHE A 131 -0.48 -7.81 -2.86
N GLY A 132 -1.15 -8.61 -2.02
CA GLY A 132 -2.60 -8.59 -1.94
C GLY A 132 -3.12 -7.66 -0.86
N TRP A 133 -2.40 -7.60 0.26
CA TRP A 133 -2.81 -6.79 1.40
C TRP A 133 -1.96 -5.54 1.51
N LYS A 134 -2.61 -4.47 1.98
CA LYS A 134 -1.98 -3.22 2.39
C LYS A 134 -2.62 -2.76 3.69
N VAL A 135 -1.80 -2.60 4.73
CA VAL A 135 -2.25 -2.04 6.01
C VAL A 135 -1.50 -0.74 6.28
N TRP A 136 -2.23 0.36 6.45
CA TRP A 136 -1.67 1.67 6.72
C TRP A 136 -1.23 1.82 8.17
N SER A 137 -0.25 2.67 8.42
CA SER A 137 0.19 3.00 9.77
C SER A 137 -0.84 3.87 10.50
N ASP A 138 -0.72 3.98 11.82
CA ASP A 138 -1.45 4.96 12.62
C ASP A 138 -0.91 6.40 12.44
N CYS A 139 0.18 6.57 11.70
CA CYS A 139 0.71 7.85 11.24
C CYS A 139 1.42 7.66 9.90
N TRP A 140 0.83 8.16 8.82
CA TRP A 140 1.30 7.91 7.46
C TRP A 140 1.37 9.19 6.62
N TYR A 141 2.26 9.18 5.63
CA TYR A 141 2.36 10.19 4.59
C TYR A 141 2.16 9.55 3.21
N ASP A 142 1.25 10.11 2.43
CA ASP A 142 1.03 9.72 1.05
C ASP A 142 0.63 10.93 0.19
N ASN A 143 1.21 11.01 -1.01
CA ASN A 143 0.90 11.99 -2.04
C ASN A 143 0.69 13.44 -1.53
N GLY A 144 1.56 13.93 -0.65
CA GLY A 144 1.48 15.30 -0.13
C GLY A 144 0.67 15.47 1.16
N THR A 145 -0.04 14.43 1.61
CA THR A 145 -0.99 14.47 2.72
C THR A 145 -0.52 13.57 3.86
N TRP A 146 -0.65 14.06 5.09
CA TRP A 146 -0.50 13.27 6.29
C TRP A 146 -1.86 12.77 6.76
N GLY A 147 -1.91 11.54 7.27
CA GLY A 147 -3.09 10.97 7.90
C GLY A 147 -2.73 9.91 8.94
N GLY A 148 -3.75 9.25 9.47
CA GLY A 148 -3.63 8.30 10.58
C GLY A 148 -4.35 8.78 11.84
N SER A 149 -4.42 7.91 12.83
CA SER A 149 -5.02 8.20 14.13
C SER A 149 -4.08 8.98 15.06
N THR A 150 -2.80 9.11 14.70
CA THR A 150 -1.75 9.78 15.46
C THR A 150 -0.88 10.68 14.57
N ASP A 151 -0.27 11.70 15.19
CA ASP A 151 0.70 12.59 14.53
C ASP A 151 2.15 12.31 14.99
N ALA A 152 2.40 11.18 15.68
CA ALA A 152 3.68 10.93 16.37
C ALA A 152 4.90 10.83 15.45
N CYS A 153 4.68 10.44 14.19
CA CYS A 153 5.71 10.33 13.16
C CYS A 153 5.92 11.63 12.36
N GLN A 154 5.06 12.64 12.58
CA GLN A 154 5.26 13.98 12.05
C GLN A 154 6.27 14.66 12.97
N GLU A 155 7.54 14.65 12.60
CA GLU A 155 8.52 15.52 13.27
C GLU A 155 7.92 16.93 13.34
N GLU A 156 7.92 17.54 14.53
CA GLU A 156 7.31 18.86 14.72
C GLU A 156 7.72 19.77 13.56
N ARG A 157 6.75 20.33 12.84
CA ARG A 157 6.98 21.39 11.86
C ARG A 157 7.42 22.68 12.58
N GLY A 158 8.48 22.60 13.37
CA GLY A 158 9.28 23.68 13.89
C GLY A 158 10.39 24.09 12.93
N ASN A 159 10.21 23.94 11.61
CA ASN A 159 10.91 24.76 10.66
C ASN A 159 10.27 24.67 9.27
N VAL A 160 10.00 25.83 8.70
CA VAL A 160 9.70 25.99 7.28
C VAL A 160 10.89 25.42 6.49
N LEU A 161 10.75 24.23 5.90
CA LEU A 161 11.73 23.74 4.94
C LEU A 161 11.71 24.68 3.72
N PRO A 162 12.87 25.21 3.28
CA PRO A 162 12.96 26.02 2.07
C PRO A 162 12.96 25.07 0.87
N GLY A 163 11.79 24.53 0.53
CA GLY A 163 11.59 23.61 -0.57
C GLY A 163 10.39 24.08 -1.40
N PHE A 164 10.68 24.54 -2.60
CA PHE A 164 9.74 25.14 -3.56
C PHE A 164 8.48 24.30 -3.79
N SER A 165 7.31 24.98 -3.89
CA SER A 165 5.99 24.60 -4.48
C SER A 165 4.85 24.80 -3.44
N PHE A 166 3.83 25.67 -3.51
CA PHE A 166 3.13 26.53 -4.49
C PHE A 166 2.48 27.71 -3.70
N PRO A 167 2.18 28.90 -4.26
CA PRO A 167 1.48 29.08 -5.53
C PRO A 167 2.11 30.14 -6.44
N LEU A 168 2.78 29.70 -7.52
CA LEU A 168 3.11 30.56 -8.67
C LEU A 168 2.04 30.52 -9.77
N ALA A 169 0.83 30.03 -9.48
CA ALA A 169 -0.27 30.04 -10.44
C ALA A 169 -0.95 31.43 -10.60
N SER A 170 -0.63 32.42 -9.75
CA SER A 170 -1.28 33.74 -9.76
C SER A 170 -0.58 34.81 -10.61
N VAL A 171 0.62 34.55 -11.15
CA VAL A 171 1.36 35.57 -11.94
C VAL A 171 0.99 35.53 -13.44
N CYS A 172 0.64 34.37 -13.99
CA CYS A 172 0.38 34.23 -15.43
C CYS A 172 -0.88 34.99 -15.88
N VAL A 173 -1.92 35.09 -15.04
CA VAL A 173 -3.13 35.86 -15.35
C VAL A 173 -2.88 37.37 -15.28
N ALA A 174 -1.98 37.82 -14.40
CA ALA A 174 -1.64 39.24 -14.28
C ALA A 174 -0.89 39.78 -15.52
N MET A 175 -0.02 38.97 -16.13
CA MET A 175 0.68 39.33 -17.38
C MET A 175 -0.29 39.45 -18.57
N ALA A 176 -1.27 38.55 -18.68
CA ALA A 176 -2.28 38.61 -19.75
C ALA A 176 -3.21 39.84 -19.62
N ALA A 177 -3.59 40.21 -18.39
CA ALA A 177 -4.39 41.41 -18.13
C ALA A 177 -3.62 42.72 -18.38
N LEU A 178 -2.30 42.74 -18.16
CA LEU A 178 -1.45 43.89 -18.45
C LEU A 178 -1.22 44.09 -19.96
N MET A 179 -1.17 43.01 -20.75
CA MET A 179 -1.06 43.10 -22.21
C MET A 179 -2.38 43.51 -22.89
N ALA A 180 -3.54 43.09 -22.35
CA ALA A 180 -4.86 43.45 -22.90
C ALA A 180 -5.28 44.91 -22.63
N ARG A 181 -4.54 45.65 -21.79
CA ARG A 181 -4.80 47.08 -21.49
C ARG A 181 -4.04 48.06 -22.39
N ARG A 182 -3.30 47.56 -23.37
CA ARG A 182 -2.43 48.37 -24.22
C ARG A 182 -2.86 48.45 -25.70
N ASP A 183 -4.09 48.05 -25.99
CA ASP A 183 -4.79 48.37 -27.24
C ASP A 183 -5.90 49.39 -26.98
#